data_AF-A0A6C2UIW0-F1
#
_entry.id   AF-A0A6C2UIW0-F1
#
_cell.length_a   1.000
_cell.length_b   1.000
_cell.length_c   1.000
_cell.angle_alpha   90.00
_cell.angle_beta   90.00
_cell.angle_gamma   90.00
#
_symmetry.space_group_name_H-M   'P 1'
#
loop_
_entity.id
_entity.type
_entity.pdbx_description
1 polymer ?
#
loop_
_entity_poly.entity_id
_entity_poly.type
_entity_poly.pdbx_seq_one_letter_code
_entity_poly.pdbx_strand_id
1 'polypeptide(L)'
;MTAIQQIMDALEERSIARNIGIPHDEARMRYPLSSNTVGSFEAFASVTGDYLNHHTATCITNGGRMSAGQAQGRAKEMIEREYRRNNGDIVSAYNDAHDGTNGGMRKILDIIADACKTEAVQHYVRSIFDSYVAPNSWEDKVEIIRQFMRHFDASIPSNVRRDQPERYAQNYRDLIDAFVQGLRQTSSMFRRL
;
A
#
# COMPACT_ATOMS: atom_id res chain seq x y z
N MET A 1 11.86 -6.85 -27.18
CA MET A 1 11.32 -7.03 -25.82
C MET A 1 9.80 -6.99 -25.95
N THR A 2 9.10 -8.03 -25.50
CA THR A 2 7.63 -8.10 -25.61
C THR A 2 6.96 -7.30 -24.50
N ALA A 3 5.71 -6.88 -24.68
CA ALA A 3 4.95 -6.14 -23.65
C ALA A 3 4.94 -6.87 -22.30
N ILE A 4 4.86 -8.20 -22.32
CA ILE A 4 4.89 -9.03 -21.11
C ILE A 4 6.26 -9.02 -20.42
N GLN A 5 7.38 -9.01 -21.15
CA GLN A 5 8.71 -8.87 -20.55
C GLN A 5 8.85 -7.54 -19.83
N GLN A 6 8.33 -6.46 -20.42
CA GLN A 6 8.33 -5.14 -19.79
C GLN A 6 7.46 -5.08 -18.54
N ILE A 7 6.31 -5.75 -18.54
CA ILE A 7 5.46 -5.90 -17.35
C ILE A 7 6.21 -6.68 -16.26
N MET A 8 6.80 -7.84 -16.59
CA MET A 8 7.52 -8.68 -15.63
C MET A 8 8.68 -7.91 -15.00
N ASP A 9 9.54 -7.29 -15.81
CA ASP A 9 10.69 -6.50 -15.35
C ASP A 9 10.26 -5.32 -14.45
N ALA A 10 9.16 -4.65 -14.80
CA ALA A 10 8.63 -3.53 -14.03
C ALA A 10 8.01 -3.96 -12.68
N LEU A 11 7.52 -5.20 -12.59
CA LEU A 11 6.86 -5.78 -11.41
C LEU A 11 7.78 -6.69 -10.57
N GLU A 12 9.03 -6.87 -10.96
CA GLU A 12 10.02 -7.51 -10.10
C GLU A 12 10.16 -6.76 -8.76
N GLU A 13 10.41 -7.51 -7.68
CA GLU A 13 10.55 -6.96 -6.32
C GLU A 13 11.55 -5.80 -6.27
N ARG A 14 12.67 -5.90 -6.98
CA ARG A 14 13.70 -4.85 -7.04
C ARG A 14 13.18 -3.56 -7.68
N SER A 15 12.39 -3.68 -8.74
CA SER A 15 11.79 -2.53 -9.43
C SER A 15 10.75 -1.84 -8.55
N ILE A 16 9.86 -2.60 -7.91
CA ILE A 16 8.88 -2.05 -6.98
C ILE A 16 9.57 -1.42 -5.76
N ALA A 17 10.60 -2.07 -5.20
CA ALA A 17 11.36 -1.54 -4.08
C ALA A 17 12.04 -0.22 -4.43
N ARG A 18 12.65 -0.11 -5.62
CA ARG A 18 13.29 1.12 -6.07
C ARG A 18 12.29 2.25 -6.30
N ASN A 19 11.18 1.97 -6.98
CA ASN A 19 10.24 3.00 -7.44
C ASN A 19 9.23 3.42 -6.36
N ILE A 20 8.89 2.50 -5.44
CA ILE A 20 7.87 2.72 -4.40
C ILE A 20 8.45 2.47 -3.02
N GLY A 21 9.11 1.33 -2.82
CA GLY A 21 9.54 0.89 -1.48
C GLY A 21 10.41 1.90 -0.74
N ILE A 22 11.57 2.22 -1.33
CA ILE A 22 12.60 3.10 -0.76
C ILE A 22 12.07 4.52 -0.50
N PRO A 23 11.39 5.20 -1.46
CA PRO A 23 10.83 6.53 -1.20
C PRO A 23 9.89 6.58 0.02
N HIS A 24 9.04 5.56 0.20
CA HIS A 24 8.13 5.46 1.34
C HIS A 24 8.88 5.22 2.66
N ASP A 25 9.91 4.39 2.66
CA ASP A 25 10.75 4.14 3.84
C ASP A 25 11.53 5.40 4.24
N GLU A 26 12.05 6.15 3.27
CA GLU A 26 12.71 7.42 3.51
C GLU A 26 11.75 8.48 4.06
N ALA A 27 10.54 8.61 3.49
CA ALA A 27 9.53 9.55 3.98
C ALA A 27 9.15 9.26 5.44
N ARG A 28 9.03 7.98 5.80
CA ARG A 28 8.81 7.50 7.17
C ARG A 28 9.97 7.90 8.10
N MET A 29 11.21 7.65 7.70
CA MET A 29 12.40 7.95 8.50
C MET A 29 12.60 9.46 8.73
N ARG A 30 12.25 10.30 7.75
CA ARG A 30 12.47 11.76 7.80
C ARG A 30 11.41 12.52 8.59
N TYR A 31 10.32 11.89 9.00
CA TYR A 31 9.28 12.58 9.78
C TYR A 31 9.71 12.79 11.24
N PRO A 32 9.78 14.04 11.73
CA PRO A 32 10.18 14.33 13.10
C PRO A 32 9.01 14.09 14.06
N LEU A 33 8.97 12.93 14.70
CA LEU A 33 8.03 12.67 15.79
C LEU A 33 8.62 13.22 17.11
N SER A 34 8.00 14.27 17.66
CA SER A 34 8.48 14.95 18.87
C SER A 34 8.22 14.17 20.17
N SER A 35 7.14 13.40 20.21
CA SER A 35 6.75 12.60 21.36
C SER A 35 6.14 11.27 20.91
N ASN A 36 6.43 10.19 21.64
CA ASN A 36 5.76 8.91 21.39
C ASN A 36 4.35 8.85 22.02
N THR A 37 3.94 9.89 22.75
CA THR A 37 2.60 9.99 23.35
C THR A 37 1.89 11.28 22.97
N VAL A 38 0.55 11.27 23.06
CA VAL A 38 -0.34 12.42 22.81
C VAL A 38 -1.29 12.64 23.98
N GLY A 39 -1.54 13.88 24.36
CA GLY A 39 -2.36 14.21 25.54
C GLY A 39 -3.87 14.23 25.30
N SER A 40 -4.32 14.26 24.04
CA SER A 40 -5.75 14.37 23.70
C SER A 40 -6.05 13.75 22.34
N PHE A 41 -7.32 13.43 22.10
CA PHE A 41 -7.77 12.89 20.82
C PHE A 41 -7.60 13.91 19.67
N GLU A 42 -7.71 15.20 19.95
CA GLU A 42 -7.44 16.26 18.97
C GLU A 42 -5.95 16.27 18.57
N ALA A 43 -5.04 16.17 19.53
CA ALA A 43 -3.61 16.06 19.26
C ALA A 43 -3.29 14.78 18.47
N PHE A 44 -3.92 13.66 18.82
CA PHE A 44 -3.82 12.40 18.07
C PHE A 44 -4.25 12.57 16.60
N ALA A 45 -5.42 13.17 16.37
CA ALA A 45 -5.91 13.44 15.01
C ALA A 45 -4.96 14.38 14.26
N SER A 46 -4.51 15.47 14.88
CA SER A 46 -3.57 16.41 14.24
C SER A 46 -2.28 15.72 13.82
N VAL A 47 -1.61 14.99 14.71
CA VAL A 47 -0.31 14.36 14.40
C VAL A 47 -0.45 13.28 13.33
N THR A 48 -1.52 12.48 13.37
CA THR A 48 -1.77 11.44 12.36
C THR A 48 -2.11 12.03 10.99
N GLY A 49 -2.91 13.10 10.93
CA GLY A 49 -3.21 13.85 9.72
C GLY A 49 -1.98 14.56 9.14
N ASP A 50 -1.17 15.20 9.98
CA ASP A 50 0.07 15.86 9.58
C ASP A 50 1.08 14.88 9.00
N TYR A 51 1.23 13.72 9.65
CA TYR A 51 2.07 12.63 9.14
C TYR A 51 1.58 12.12 7.79
N LEU A 52 0.28 11.85 7.63
CA LEU A 52 -0.28 11.41 6.35
C LEU A 52 -0.01 12.43 5.25
N ASN A 53 -0.20 13.72 5.52
CA ASN A 53 0.10 14.80 4.58
C ASN A 53 1.59 14.84 4.22
N HIS A 54 2.50 14.72 5.19
CA HIS A 54 3.94 14.62 4.92
C HIS A 54 4.28 13.44 4.02
N HIS A 55 3.77 12.26 4.36
CA HIS A 55 4.08 11.02 3.65
C HIS A 55 3.55 11.05 2.21
N THR A 56 2.28 11.45 2.03
CA THR A 56 1.66 11.54 0.70
C THR A 56 2.26 12.65 -0.16
N ALA A 57 2.56 13.82 0.41
CA ALA A 57 3.27 14.89 -0.29
C ALA A 57 4.64 14.45 -0.79
N THR A 58 5.35 13.63 -0.02
CA THR A 58 6.70 13.15 -0.38
C THR A 58 6.65 12.06 -1.43
N CYS A 59 5.71 11.12 -1.35
CA CYS A 59 5.75 9.88 -2.14
C CYS A 59 4.73 9.80 -3.28
N ILE A 60 3.64 10.56 -3.22
CA ILE A 60 2.47 10.33 -4.08
C ILE A 60 2.10 11.58 -4.88
N THR A 61 1.95 12.73 -4.21
CA THR A 61 1.36 13.93 -4.80
C THR A 61 2.39 14.98 -5.23
N ASN A 62 3.69 14.67 -5.16
CA ASN A 62 4.78 15.58 -5.52
C ASN A 62 4.65 16.99 -4.88
N GLY A 63 4.39 17.02 -3.57
CA GLY A 63 4.22 18.26 -2.79
C GLY A 63 2.76 18.70 -2.60
N GLY A 64 1.80 18.10 -3.29
CA GLY A 64 0.37 18.38 -3.07
C GLY A 64 -0.08 17.97 -1.66
N ARG A 65 -0.87 18.80 -0.98
CA ARG A 65 -1.35 18.54 0.40
C ARG A 65 -2.87 18.54 0.47
N MET A 66 -3.42 17.68 1.32
CA MET A 66 -4.84 17.69 1.67
C MET A 66 -5.10 18.75 2.74
N SER A 67 -6.35 19.23 2.84
CA SER A 67 -6.76 20.01 4.02
C SER A 67 -6.60 19.18 5.30
N ALA A 68 -6.47 19.84 6.45
CA ALA A 68 -6.30 19.17 7.74
C ALA A 68 -7.42 18.14 8.01
N GLY A 69 -8.69 18.52 7.82
CA GLY A 69 -9.83 17.62 8.04
C GLY A 69 -9.83 16.40 7.10
N GLN A 70 -9.43 16.57 5.83
CA GLN A 70 -9.32 15.44 4.89
C GLN A 70 -8.20 14.48 5.31
N ALA A 71 -7.02 15.02 5.69
CA ALA A 71 -5.90 14.20 6.12
C ALA A 71 -6.22 13.45 7.42
N GLN A 72 -6.84 14.11 8.38
CA GLN A 72 -7.30 13.51 9.64
C GLN A 72 -8.31 12.40 9.40
N GLY A 73 -9.33 12.64 8.57
CA GLY A 73 -10.35 11.65 8.23
C GLY A 73 -9.76 10.41 7.57
N ARG A 74 -8.88 10.61 6.57
CA ARG A 74 -8.23 9.49 5.87
C ARG A 74 -7.25 8.73 6.78
N ALA A 75 -6.50 9.42 7.64
CA ALA A 75 -5.62 8.76 8.61
C ALA A 75 -6.43 7.90 9.60
N LYS A 76 -7.56 8.42 10.10
CA LYS A 76 -8.49 7.66 10.95
C LYS A 76 -8.95 6.37 10.27
N GLU A 77 -9.40 6.44 9.02
CA GLU A 77 -9.86 5.25 8.28
C GLU A 77 -8.76 4.19 8.13
N MET A 78 -7.53 4.62 7.85
CA MET A 78 -6.38 3.71 7.75
C MET A 78 -6.07 3.02 9.08
N ILE A 79 -6.03 3.78 10.17
CA ILE A 79 -5.76 3.26 11.51
C ILE A 79 -6.87 2.30 11.95
N GLU A 80 -8.13 2.71 11.82
CA GLU A 80 -9.28 1.94 12.28
C GLU A 80 -9.39 0.61 11.53
N ARG A 81 -9.10 0.60 10.22
CA ARG A 81 -9.06 -0.64 9.43
C ARG A 81 -8.01 -1.64 9.93
N GLU A 82 -6.86 -1.16 10.39
CA GLU A 82 -5.81 -2.03 10.95
C GLU A 82 -6.21 -2.54 12.33
N TYR A 83 -6.70 -1.68 13.22
CA TYR A 83 -7.12 -2.07 14.57
C TYR A 83 -8.29 -3.06 14.59
N ARG A 84 -9.24 -2.93 13.66
CA ARG A 84 -10.37 -3.87 13.52
C ARG A 84 -9.94 -5.31 13.26
N ARG A 85 -8.73 -5.54 12.72
CA ARG A 85 -8.19 -6.90 12.54
C ARG A 85 -7.95 -7.63 13.85
N ASN A 86 -7.79 -6.87 14.94
CA ASN A 86 -7.56 -7.37 16.30
C ASN A 86 -8.69 -6.97 17.24
N ASN A 87 -9.93 -6.83 16.73
CA ASN A 87 -11.12 -6.40 17.49
C ASN A 87 -10.99 -5.03 18.19
N GLY A 88 -10.10 -4.17 17.71
CA GLY A 88 -9.95 -2.79 18.19
C GLY A 88 -10.67 -1.78 17.30
N ASP A 89 -10.57 -0.52 17.71
CA ASP A 89 -11.14 0.63 17.02
C ASP A 89 -10.22 1.86 17.12
N ILE A 90 -10.70 3.02 16.69
CA ILE A 90 -9.93 4.27 16.79
C ILE A 90 -9.67 4.71 18.23
N VAL A 91 -10.56 4.37 19.17
CA VAL A 91 -10.39 4.69 20.60
C VAL A 91 -9.26 3.85 21.19
N SER A 92 -9.19 2.57 20.80
CA SER A 92 -8.09 1.67 21.17
C SER A 92 -6.75 2.21 20.67
N ALA A 93 -6.70 2.66 19.41
CA ALA A 93 -5.50 3.28 18.83
C ALA A 93 -5.09 4.57 19.54
N TYR A 94 -6.06 5.40 19.93
CA TYR A 94 -5.82 6.58 20.73
C TYR A 94 -5.26 6.23 22.10
N ASN A 95 -5.80 5.23 22.79
CA ASN A 95 -5.32 4.82 24.12
C ASN A 95 -3.88 4.31 24.06
N ASP A 96 -3.53 3.49 23.06
CA ASP A 96 -2.14 3.07 22.84
C ASP A 96 -1.20 4.26 22.67
N ALA A 97 -1.63 5.25 21.87
CA ALA A 97 -0.89 6.49 21.66
C ALA A 97 -0.87 7.42 22.88
N HIS A 98 -1.91 7.43 23.71
CA HIS A 98 -2.00 8.27 24.90
C HIS A 98 -1.09 7.73 26.01
N ASP A 99 -1.21 6.42 26.28
CA ASP A 99 -0.49 5.73 27.35
C ASP A 99 0.93 5.33 26.92
N GLY A 100 1.25 5.40 25.62
CA GLY A 100 2.53 4.98 25.07
C GLY A 100 2.72 3.46 25.04
N THR A 101 1.64 2.70 25.14
CA THR A 101 1.62 1.24 25.12
C THR A 101 1.59 0.73 23.67
N ASN A 102 1.92 -0.55 23.45
CA ASN A 102 1.90 -1.19 22.12
C ASN A 102 2.71 -0.45 21.02
N GLY A 103 3.69 0.37 21.43
CA GLY A 103 4.53 1.17 20.55
C GLY A 103 4.10 2.63 20.38
N GLY A 104 2.99 3.05 20.99
CA GLY A 104 2.53 4.45 21.03
C GLY A 104 2.36 5.08 19.66
N MET A 105 2.61 6.39 19.57
CA MET A 105 2.47 7.14 18.32
C MET A 105 3.35 6.60 17.18
N ARG A 106 4.55 6.10 17.46
CA ARG A 106 5.42 5.53 16.41
C ARG A 106 4.72 4.38 15.70
N LYS A 107 4.07 3.48 16.45
CA LYS A 107 3.31 2.37 15.88
C LYS A 107 2.15 2.86 15.01
N ILE A 108 1.43 3.89 15.46
CA ILE A 108 0.32 4.49 14.71
C ILE A 108 0.81 5.08 13.38
N LEU A 109 1.95 5.79 13.39
CA LEU A 109 2.53 6.33 12.16
C LEU A 109 3.02 5.21 11.23
N ASP A 110 3.57 4.12 11.76
CA ASP A 110 3.95 2.94 10.96
C ASP A 110 2.72 2.33 10.27
N ILE A 111 1.57 2.25 10.93
CA ILE A 111 0.32 1.76 10.32
C ILE A 111 -0.07 2.62 9.11
N ILE A 112 0.00 3.95 9.25
CA ILE A 112 -0.30 4.87 8.15
C ILE A 112 0.72 4.71 7.03
N ALA A 113 2.01 4.57 7.36
CA ALA A 113 3.09 4.38 6.38
C ALA A 113 2.86 3.13 5.54
N ASP A 114 2.59 2.00 6.21
CA ASP A 114 2.37 0.71 5.57
C ASP A 114 1.12 0.71 4.70
N ALA A 115 0.05 1.40 5.14
CA ALA A 115 -1.16 1.61 4.36
C ALA A 115 -0.86 2.41 3.09
N CYS A 116 -0.15 3.54 3.20
CA CYS A 116 0.25 4.36 2.06
C CYS A 116 1.13 3.59 1.07
N LYS A 117 2.12 2.84 1.57
CA LYS A 117 3.02 2.02 0.75
C LYS A 117 2.24 0.93 0.02
N THR A 118 1.30 0.27 0.70
CA THR A 118 0.43 -0.74 0.08
C THR A 118 -0.43 -0.15 -1.04
N GLU A 119 -1.10 0.97 -0.77
CA GLU A 119 -1.93 1.67 -1.78
C GLU A 119 -1.08 2.11 -2.98
N ALA A 120 0.12 2.65 -2.74
CA ALA A 120 1.03 3.06 -3.81
C ALA A 120 1.51 1.87 -4.67
N VAL A 121 1.81 0.72 -4.07
CA VAL A 121 2.16 -0.50 -4.82
C VAL A 121 0.97 -0.97 -5.66
N GLN A 122 -0.26 -0.99 -5.11
CA GLN A 122 -1.45 -1.33 -5.89
C GLN A 122 -1.64 -0.40 -7.11
N HIS A 123 -1.48 0.91 -6.90
CA HIS A 123 -1.57 1.90 -7.98
C HIS A 123 -0.47 1.72 -9.03
N TYR A 124 0.76 1.47 -8.59
CA TYR A 124 1.90 1.20 -9.49
C TYR A 124 1.64 -0.03 -10.34
N VAL A 125 1.29 -1.18 -9.73
CA VAL A 125 0.99 -2.42 -10.46
C VAL A 125 -0.11 -2.18 -11.49
N ARG A 126 -1.21 -1.53 -11.07
CA ARG A 126 -2.31 -1.19 -11.98
C ARG A 126 -1.86 -0.33 -13.16
N SER A 127 -1.03 0.69 -12.90
CA SER A 127 -0.52 1.58 -13.96
C SER A 127 0.35 0.84 -14.99
N ILE A 128 1.10 -0.18 -14.56
CA ILE A 128 1.87 -1.04 -15.47
C ILE A 128 0.91 -1.83 -16.37
N PHE A 129 -0.10 -2.48 -15.81
CA PHE A 129 -1.12 -3.16 -16.63
C PHE A 129 -1.81 -2.18 -17.60
N ASP A 130 -2.26 -1.02 -17.12
CA ASP A 130 -2.94 -0.03 -17.96
C ASP A 130 -2.03 0.55 -19.08
N SER A 131 -0.71 0.58 -18.87
CA SER A 131 0.27 1.09 -19.86
C SER A 131 0.61 0.10 -20.97
N TYR A 132 0.62 -1.20 -20.66
CA TYR A 132 1.07 -2.25 -21.58
C TYR A 132 -0.06 -3.09 -22.17
N VAL A 133 -1.27 -2.98 -21.60
CA VAL A 133 -2.42 -3.78 -22.03
C VAL A 133 -3.42 -2.92 -22.80
N ALA A 134 -3.44 -3.08 -24.12
CA ALA A 134 -4.38 -2.38 -24.98
C ALA A 134 -5.84 -2.64 -24.54
N PRO A 135 -6.66 -1.62 -24.25
CA PRO A 135 -8.01 -1.81 -23.71
C PRO A 135 -8.95 -2.60 -24.63
N ASN A 136 -8.68 -2.61 -25.93
CA ASN A 136 -9.52 -3.19 -26.98
C ASN A 136 -9.03 -4.56 -27.50
N SER A 137 -7.91 -5.11 -27.01
CA SER A 137 -7.44 -6.44 -27.42
C SER A 137 -7.71 -7.48 -26.34
N TRP A 138 -8.83 -8.19 -26.47
CA TRP A 138 -9.23 -9.21 -25.50
C TRP A 138 -8.25 -10.39 -25.44
N GLU A 139 -7.77 -10.87 -26.59
CA GLU A 139 -6.87 -12.01 -26.66
C GLU A 139 -5.53 -11.71 -25.99
N ASP A 140 -4.96 -10.53 -26.25
CA ASP A 140 -3.70 -10.10 -25.62
C ASP A 140 -3.85 -9.95 -24.11
N LYS A 141 -5.00 -9.44 -23.63
CA LYS A 141 -5.31 -9.34 -22.21
C LYS A 141 -5.26 -10.70 -21.52
N VAL A 142 -5.97 -11.67 -22.08
CA VAL A 142 -6.04 -13.02 -21.51
C VAL A 142 -4.65 -13.66 -21.50
N GLU A 143 -3.87 -13.49 -22.57
CA GLU A 143 -2.53 -14.06 -22.66
C GLU A 143 -1.54 -13.41 -21.69
N ILE A 144 -1.56 -12.07 -21.55
CA ILE A 144 -0.74 -11.35 -20.57
C ILE A 144 -1.06 -11.80 -19.15
N ILE A 145 -2.35 -11.95 -18.82
CA ILE A 145 -2.77 -12.42 -17.49
C ILE A 145 -2.33 -13.86 -17.23
N ARG A 146 -2.45 -14.74 -18.22
CA ARG A 146 -1.99 -16.12 -18.13
C ARG A 146 -0.48 -16.19 -17.87
N GLN A 147 0.31 -15.39 -18.59
CA GLN A 147 1.76 -15.35 -18.41
C GLN A 147 2.16 -14.72 -17.06
N PHE A 148 1.48 -13.65 -16.65
CA PHE A 148 1.66 -13.04 -15.33
C PHE A 148 1.43 -14.06 -14.21
N MET A 149 0.32 -14.82 -14.28
CA MET A 149 0.00 -15.84 -13.28
C MET A 149 1.07 -16.93 -13.17
N ARG A 150 1.61 -17.35 -14.32
CA ARG A 150 2.67 -18.37 -14.36
C ARG A 150 4.00 -17.85 -13.80
N HIS A 151 4.33 -16.59 -14.07
CA HIS A 151 5.60 -16.00 -13.65
C HIS A 151 5.64 -15.70 -12.16
N PHE A 152 4.55 -15.15 -11.60
CA PHE A 152 4.45 -14.76 -10.19
C PHE A 152 3.74 -15.81 -9.33
N ASP A 153 3.80 -17.09 -9.70
CA ASP A 153 3.00 -18.16 -9.06
C ASP A 153 3.18 -18.22 -7.53
N ALA A 154 4.39 -18.02 -7.03
CA ALA A 154 4.70 -18.00 -5.59
C ALA A 154 4.09 -16.80 -4.85
N SER A 155 3.84 -15.69 -5.54
CA SER A 155 3.25 -14.46 -4.99
C SER A 155 1.74 -14.36 -5.24
N ILE A 156 1.14 -15.34 -5.90
CA ILE A 156 -0.30 -15.40 -6.15
C ILE A 156 -0.94 -16.38 -5.16
N PRO A 157 -1.81 -15.91 -4.25
CA PRO A 157 -2.44 -16.77 -3.27
C PRO A 157 -3.29 -17.87 -3.94
N SER A 158 -3.49 -18.98 -3.22
CA SER A 158 -4.21 -20.16 -3.72
C SER A 158 -5.70 -19.93 -4.03
N ASN A 159 -6.28 -18.85 -3.51
CA ASN A 159 -7.68 -18.47 -3.76
C ASN A 159 -7.91 -17.84 -5.15
N VAL A 160 -6.85 -17.53 -5.89
CA VAL A 160 -6.94 -17.04 -7.28
C VAL A 160 -7.18 -18.22 -8.23
N ARG A 161 -8.22 -18.13 -9.07
CA ARG A 161 -8.58 -19.15 -10.06
C ARG A 161 -7.68 -19.08 -11.28
N ARG A 162 -6.54 -19.78 -11.20
CA ARG A 162 -5.53 -19.85 -12.27
C ARG A 162 -6.05 -20.46 -13.57
N ASP A 163 -7.12 -21.24 -13.49
CA ASP A 163 -7.80 -21.89 -14.62
C ASP A 163 -8.71 -20.94 -15.41
N GLN A 164 -8.95 -19.71 -14.92
CA GLN A 164 -9.88 -18.75 -15.52
C GLN A 164 -9.24 -17.36 -15.73
N PRO A 165 -8.17 -17.23 -16.53
CA PRO A 165 -7.51 -15.95 -16.80
C PRO A 165 -8.46 -14.89 -17.39
N GLU A 166 -9.48 -15.31 -18.13
CA GLU A 166 -10.52 -14.46 -18.73
C GLU A 166 -11.24 -13.60 -17.68
N ARG A 167 -11.51 -14.16 -16.49
CA ARG A 167 -12.15 -13.44 -15.40
C ARG A 167 -11.36 -12.19 -15.01
N TYR A 168 -10.04 -12.33 -14.95
CA TYR A 168 -9.16 -11.25 -14.53
C TYR A 168 -8.80 -10.33 -15.69
N ALA A 169 -8.85 -10.79 -16.94
CA ALA A 169 -8.72 -9.96 -18.13
C ALA A 169 -9.82 -8.89 -18.26
N GLN A 170 -11.02 -9.19 -17.77
CA GLN A 170 -12.13 -8.23 -17.73
C GLN A 170 -11.94 -7.16 -16.65
N ASN A 171 -11.40 -7.53 -15.49
CA ASN A 171 -11.11 -6.64 -14.38
C ASN A 171 -9.93 -7.17 -13.55
N TYR A 172 -8.76 -6.54 -13.72
CA TYR A 172 -7.53 -6.98 -13.06
C TYR A 172 -7.51 -6.69 -11.55
N ARG A 173 -8.48 -5.93 -11.02
CA ARG A 173 -8.47 -5.47 -9.62
C ARG A 173 -8.28 -6.62 -8.64
N ASP A 174 -9.07 -7.68 -8.76
CA ASP A 174 -9.00 -8.84 -7.86
C ASP A 174 -7.63 -9.54 -7.95
N LEU A 175 -7.03 -9.59 -9.14
CA LEU A 175 -5.71 -10.20 -9.36
C LEU A 175 -4.60 -9.34 -8.74
N ILE A 176 -4.67 -8.01 -8.94
CA ILE A 176 -3.72 -7.06 -8.38
C ILE A 176 -3.79 -7.08 -6.86
N ASP A 177 -4.99 -7.06 -6.28
CA ASP A 177 -5.19 -7.13 -4.84
C ASP A 177 -4.60 -8.43 -4.27
N ALA A 178 -4.83 -9.57 -4.93
CA ALA A 178 -4.27 -10.84 -4.52
C ALA A 178 -2.73 -10.88 -4.64
N PHE A 179 -2.17 -10.37 -5.74
CA PHE A 179 -0.73 -10.29 -5.95
C PHE A 179 -0.04 -9.40 -4.91
N VAL A 180 -0.57 -8.20 -4.65
CA VAL A 180 0.00 -7.28 -3.64
C VAL A 180 -0.11 -7.89 -2.24
N GLN A 181 -1.18 -8.61 -1.92
CA GLN A 181 -1.28 -9.35 -0.65
C GLN A 181 -0.21 -10.44 -0.54
N GLY A 182 0.03 -11.21 -1.60
CA GLY A 182 1.10 -12.21 -1.62
C GLY A 182 2.49 -11.59 -1.49
N LEU A 183 2.75 -10.45 -2.15
CA LEU A 183 3.97 -9.68 -1.95
C LEU A 183 4.13 -9.23 -0.49
N ARG A 184 3.07 -8.71 0.14
CA ARG A 184 3.13 -8.29 1.55
C ARG A 184 3.52 -9.42 2.50
N GLN A 185 3.16 -10.67 2.19
CA GLN A 185 3.46 -11.84 3.03
C GLN A 185 4.89 -12.36 2.81
N THR A 186 5.43 -12.22 1.60
CA THR A 186 6.66 -12.92 1.18
C THR A 186 7.85 -11.98 0.96
N SER A 187 7.59 -10.76 0.48
CA SER A 187 8.62 -9.80 0.07
C SER A 187 9.30 -9.12 1.26
N SER A 188 10.61 -8.95 1.12
CA SER A 188 11.44 -8.23 2.09
C SER A 188 11.14 -6.73 2.12
N MET A 189 10.70 -6.15 1.00
CA MET A 189 10.36 -4.72 0.85
C MET A 189 9.24 -4.26 1.79
N PHE A 190 8.32 -5.17 2.16
CA PHE A 190 7.24 -4.87 3.10
C PHE A 190 7.60 -5.17 4.57
N ARG A 191 8.78 -5.75 4.83
CA ARG A 191 9.23 -5.95 6.21
C ARG A 191 9.65 -4.60 6.79
N ARG A 192 9.19 -4.32 8.01
CA ARG A 192 9.59 -3.14 8.76
C ARG A 192 11.08 -3.28 9.10
N LEU A 193 11.91 -2.38 8.56
CA LEU A 193 13.25 -2.07 9.09
C LEU A 193 13.08 -1.27 10.38
#